data_AF-A0AAV5X3E9-F1
#
_entry.id   AF-A0AAV5X3E9-F1
#
_cell.length_a   1.000
_cell.length_b   1.000
_cell.length_c   1.000
_cell.angle_alpha   90.00
_cell.angle_beta   90.00
_cell.angle_gamma   90.00
#
_symmetry.space_group_name_H-M   'P 1'
#
loop_
_entity.id
_entity.type
_entity.pdbx_description
1 polymer ?
#
loop_
_entity_poly.entity_id
_entity_poly.type
_entity_poly.pdbx_seq_one_letter_code
_entity_poly.pdbx_strand_id
1 'polypeptide(L)'
;FWQRIVLKETSFSLKLLESSFQEVLQYIPAVSVYHYTKACRIALSKKIPVEQTRTLERYDLFMVDEFVSFVASSHNMLGLPYGVRTAKLSTGETLSFATVIRTHSTMDMIRSFIEYKKQHPTNNGKGKQHFSISTMIRMLNHMPATKRHNLSCVDAFKAAAYEAFEAILKIIQRLRELQLIDNEAVKKWTLAFLEIKLYLKHDYNLHLKKDSYIADHDMLYALSDPHNPLFSATFDHKRNLQCPRR
;
A
#
# COMPACT_ATOMS: atom_id res chain seq x y z
N PHE A 1 13.46 -40.58 27.15
CA PHE A 1 12.27 -40.26 27.99
C PHE A 1 12.55 -39.16 29.03
N TRP A 2 13.79 -39.00 29.52
CA TRP A 2 14.18 -37.93 30.48
C TRP A 2 14.71 -36.61 29.87
N GLN A 3 14.52 -36.39 28.56
CA GLN A 3 14.74 -35.08 27.92
C GLN A 3 13.43 -34.34 27.61
N ARG A 4 12.29 -34.87 28.06
CA ARG A 4 10.94 -34.37 27.72
C ARG A 4 10.07 -34.07 28.94
N ILE A 5 10.68 -33.91 30.11
CA ILE A 5 10.02 -33.31 31.27
C ILE A 5 10.23 -31.79 31.19
N VAL A 6 9.62 -31.19 30.16
CA VAL A 6 9.18 -29.78 30.20
C VAL A 6 7.84 -29.80 30.93
N LEU A 7 7.84 -30.27 32.18
CA LEU A 7 6.68 -30.18 33.06
C LEU A 7 6.72 -28.80 33.69
N LYS A 8 5.89 -27.89 33.18
CA LYS A 8 5.49 -26.63 33.83
C LYS A 8 6.65 -25.92 34.55
N GLU A 9 7.56 -25.34 33.76
CA GLU A 9 8.81 -24.74 34.24
C GLU A 9 8.60 -23.66 35.33
N THR A 10 7.43 -23.02 35.41
CA THR A 10 7.12 -21.99 36.42
C THR A 10 6.85 -22.55 37.81
N SER A 11 6.16 -23.69 37.93
CA SER A 11 5.83 -24.30 39.23
C SER A 11 7.04 -25.04 39.81
N PHE A 12 7.86 -25.64 38.95
CA PHE A 12 9.08 -26.33 39.36
C PHE A 12 10.15 -25.34 39.85
N SER A 13 10.35 -24.21 39.14
CA SER A 13 11.32 -23.18 39.54
C SER A 13 10.97 -22.48 40.85
N LEU A 14 9.68 -22.32 41.17
CA LEU A 14 9.23 -21.75 42.44
C LEU A 14 9.37 -22.74 43.61
N LYS A 15 9.09 -24.03 43.39
CA LYS A 15 9.36 -25.06 44.41
C LYS A 15 10.85 -25.23 44.70
N LEU A 16 11.73 -25.01 43.71
CA LEU A 16 13.18 -25.04 43.90
C LEU A 16 13.70 -23.94 44.86
N LEU A 17 12.96 -22.83 45.05
CA LEU A 17 13.29 -21.81 46.04
C LEU A 17 13.00 -22.25 47.48
N GLU A 18 12.04 -23.17 47.65
CA GLU A 18 11.61 -23.69 48.95
C GLU A 18 12.35 -24.97 49.35
N SER A 19 13.01 -25.65 48.41
CA SER A 19 13.71 -26.92 48.62
C SER A 19 15.23 -26.78 48.61
N SER A 20 15.91 -27.53 49.48
CA SER A 20 17.37 -27.56 49.54
C SER A 20 17.97 -28.38 48.39
N PHE A 21 19.24 -28.13 48.03
CA PHE A 21 19.92 -28.89 46.97
C PHE A 21 19.92 -30.40 47.23
N GLN A 22 20.05 -30.84 48.49
CA GLN A 22 20.03 -32.25 48.87
C GLN A 22 18.67 -32.90 48.60
N GLU A 23 17.56 -32.20 48.85
CA GLU A 23 16.22 -32.70 48.53
C GLU A 23 16.03 -32.83 47.02
N VAL A 24 16.50 -31.85 46.24
CA VAL A 24 16.42 -31.89 44.77
C VAL A 24 17.25 -33.02 44.19
N LEU A 25 18.39 -33.35 44.81
CA LEU A 25 19.26 -34.45 44.38
C LEU A 25 18.57 -35.82 44.53
N GLN A 26 17.68 -35.99 45.51
CA GLN A 26 16.90 -37.23 45.68
C GLN A 26 15.96 -37.49 44.52
N TYR A 27 15.39 -36.41 43.95
CA TYR A 27 14.47 -36.50 42.82
C TYR A 27 15.20 -36.46 41.47
N ILE A 28 16.33 -35.77 41.39
CA ILE A 28 17.13 -35.62 40.16
C ILE A 28 18.63 -35.80 40.47
N PRO A 29 19.12 -37.04 40.55
CA PRO A 29 20.49 -37.35 40.98
C PRO A 29 21.58 -36.86 40.01
N ALA A 30 21.22 -36.47 38.78
CA ALA A 30 22.14 -35.95 37.77
C ALA A 30 22.28 -34.41 37.77
N VAL A 31 21.62 -33.71 38.69
CA VAL A 31 21.66 -32.23 38.72
C VAL A 31 22.92 -31.75 39.43
N SER A 32 23.78 -31.04 38.69
CA SER A 32 24.94 -30.36 39.29
C SER A 32 24.50 -29.14 40.11
N VAL A 33 25.33 -28.74 41.08
CA VAL A 33 25.17 -27.50 41.86
C VAL A 33 25.03 -26.26 40.96
N TYR A 34 25.74 -26.21 39.84
CA TYR A 34 25.65 -25.12 38.86
C TYR A 34 24.24 -24.99 38.26
N HIS A 35 23.66 -26.11 37.83
CA HIS A 35 22.30 -26.14 37.27
C HIS A 35 21.23 -25.73 38.30
N TYR A 36 21.37 -26.18 39.56
CA TYR A 36 20.47 -25.78 40.65
C TYR A 36 20.55 -24.27 40.95
N THR A 37 21.75 -23.74 41.17
CA THR A 37 21.95 -22.30 41.47
C THR A 37 21.50 -21.40 40.32
N LYS A 38 21.74 -21.82 39.07
CA LYS A 38 21.23 -21.13 37.88
C LYS A 38 19.70 -21.13 37.83
N ALA A 39 19.05 -22.25 38.16
CA ALA A 39 17.59 -22.34 38.20
C ALA A 39 16.98 -21.43 39.28
N CYS A 40 17.54 -21.41 40.50
CA CYS A 40 17.09 -20.50 41.57
C CYS A 40 17.27 -19.03 41.19
N ARG A 41 18.36 -18.68 40.50
CA ARG A 41 18.60 -17.31 40.00
C ARG A 41 17.54 -16.90 38.97
N ILE A 42 17.16 -17.80 38.07
CA ILE A 42 16.09 -17.55 37.09
C ILE A 42 14.75 -17.35 37.80
N ALA A 43 14.43 -18.20 38.79
CA ALA A 43 13.19 -18.10 39.57
C ALA A 43 13.07 -16.75 40.32
N LEU A 44 14.17 -16.27 40.91
CA LEU A 44 14.23 -14.97 41.60
C LEU A 44 14.08 -13.78 40.65
N SER A 45 14.53 -13.92 39.40
CA SER A 45 14.62 -12.79 38.46
C SER A 45 13.28 -12.31 37.88
N LYS A 46 12.15 -12.98 38.16
CA LYS A 46 10.81 -12.75 37.57
C LYS A 46 10.78 -12.68 36.02
N LYS A 47 11.89 -12.91 35.33
CA LYS A 47 11.96 -13.12 33.88
C LYS A 47 11.56 -14.55 33.59
N ILE A 48 10.27 -14.82 33.74
CA ILE A 48 9.63 -16.00 33.17
C ILE A 48 10.02 -16.00 31.68
N PRO A 49 10.68 -17.04 31.15
CA PRO A 49 10.83 -17.16 29.70
C PRO A 49 9.40 -17.17 29.17
N VAL A 50 9.04 -16.14 28.41
CA VAL A 50 7.71 -16.02 27.81
C VAL A 50 7.42 -17.35 27.15
N GLU A 51 6.45 -18.10 27.67
CA GLU A 51 5.90 -19.27 26.99
C GLU A 51 5.71 -18.83 25.55
N GLN A 52 6.37 -19.49 24.60
CA GLN A 52 5.97 -19.37 23.21
C GLN A 52 4.52 -19.81 23.21
N THR A 53 3.61 -18.83 23.19
CA THR A 53 2.18 -19.08 23.10
C THR A 53 2.04 -19.96 21.88
N ARG A 54 1.74 -21.24 22.09
CA ARG A 54 1.23 -22.10 21.03
C ARG A 54 -0.09 -21.48 20.65
N THR A 55 -0.05 -20.51 19.73
CA THR A 55 -1.23 -20.03 19.03
C THR A 55 -1.84 -21.26 18.40
N LEU A 56 -2.98 -21.70 18.94
CA LEU A 56 -3.80 -22.70 18.26
C LEU A 56 -4.15 -22.10 16.91
N GLU A 57 -3.53 -22.59 15.83
CA GLU A 57 -3.84 -22.21 14.47
C GLU A 57 -5.23 -22.76 14.12
N ARG A 58 -6.27 -22.02 14.47
CA ARG A 58 -7.66 -22.31 14.10
C ARG A 58 -7.99 -21.71 12.72
N TYR A 59 -7.16 -21.98 11.72
CA TYR A 59 -7.40 -21.52 10.35
C TYR A 59 -7.46 -22.71 9.41
N ASP A 60 -8.46 -22.71 8.53
CA ASP A 60 -8.56 -23.65 7.43
C ASP A 60 -7.51 -23.28 6.38
N LEU A 61 -6.43 -24.07 6.29
CA LEU A 61 -5.31 -23.82 5.38
C LEU A 61 -5.74 -23.72 3.92
N PHE A 62 -6.75 -24.50 3.51
CA PHE A 62 -7.25 -24.46 2.14
C PHE A 62 -7.90 -23.10 1.84
N MET A 63 -8.72 -22.60 2.77
CA MET A 63 -9.34 -21.29 2.62
C MET A 63 -8.32 -20.15 2.70
N VAL A 64 -7.25 -20.31 3.48
CA VAL A 64 -6.14 -19.34 3.50
C VAL A 64 -5.47 -19.28 2.13
N ASP A 65 -5.10 -20.43 1.57
CA ASP A 65 -4.45 -20.52 0.27
C ASP A 65 -5.31 -19.90 -0.84
N GLU A 66 -6.61 -20.18 -0.83
CA GLU A 66 -7.54 -19.63 -1.80
C GLU A 66 -7.71 -18.12 -1.66
N PHE A 67 -7.76 -17.60 -0.43
CA PHE A 67 -7.82 -16.16 -0.19
C PHE A 67 -6.52 -15.48 -0.62
N VAL A 68 -5.36 -16.06 -0.30
CA VAL A 68 -4.05 -15.53 -0.70
C VAL A 68 -3.91 -15.55 -2.22
N SER A 69 -4.31 -16.64 -2.87
CA SER A 69 -4.32 -16.78 -4.33
C SER A 69 -5.26 -15.79 -5.01
N PHE A 70 -6.45 -15.58 -4.43
CA PHE A 70 -7.39 -14.56 -4.92
C PHE A 70 -6.79 -13.16 -4.83
N VAL A 71 -6.19 -12.82 -3.69
CA VAL A 71 -5.50 -11.53 -3.49
C VAL A 71 -4.33 -11.41 -4.45
N ALA A 72 -3.61 -12.50 -4.73
CA ALA A 72 -2.45 -12.52 -5.60
C ALA A 72 -2.79 -12.53 -7.11
N SER A 73 -4.07 -12.67 -7.47
CA SER A 73 -4.49 -12.66 -8.86
C SER A 73 -4.18 -11.34 -9.57
N SER A 74 -3.97 -11.42 -10.88
CA SER A 74 -3.68 -10.27 -11.75
C SER A 74 -4.80 -9.21 -11.77
N HIS A 75 -6.02 -9.59 -11.38
CA HIS A 75 -7.13 -8.65 -11.21
C HIS A 75 -6.93 -7.74 -9.99
N ASN A 76 -6.37 -8.29 -8.90
CA ASN A 76 -6.22 -7.58 -7.63
C ASN A 76 -4.82 -6.98 -7.43
N MET A 77 -3.80 -7.52 -8.10
CA MET A 77 -2.41 -7.03 -8.06
C MET A 77 -1.87 -6.69 -9.45
N LEU A 78 -1.15 -5.58 -9.52
CA LEU A 78 -0.32 -5.24 -10.67
C LEU A 78 1.07 -5.86 -10.46
N GLY A 79 1.50 -6.69 -11.42
CA GLY A 79 2.82 -7.35 -11.42
C GLY A 79 4.00 -6.42 -11.74
N LEU A 80 3.82 -5.10 -11.67
CA LEU A 80 4.90 -4.15 -11.89
C LEU A 80 5.65 -3.92 -10.58
N PRO A 81 6.96 -4.18 -10.52
CA PRO A 81 7.74 -3.98 -9.31
C PRO A 81 7.82 -2.49 -8.98
N TYR A 82 7.18 -2.07 -7.87
CA TYR A 82 7.27 -0.69 -7.38
C TYR A 82 8.18 -0.62 -6.16
N GLY A 83 9.49 -0.66 -6.41
CA GLY A 83 10.50 -0.69 -5.37
C GLY A 83 10.68 -2.07 -4.73
N VAL A 84 11.58 -2.15 -3.77
CA VAL A 84 12.03 -3.40 -3.14
C VAL A 84 11.77 -3.35 -1.64
N ARG A 85 11.28 -4.46 -1.08
CA ARG A 85 11.14 -4.65 0.38
C ARG A 85 12.06 -5.73 0.86
N THR A 86 12.65 -5.50 2.03
CA THR A 86 13.56 -6.46 2.67
C THR A 86 12.90 -7.05 3.91
N ALA A 87 12.86 -8.39 3.99
CA ALA A 87 12.47 -9.10 5.20
C ALA A 87 13.71 -9.70 5.86
N LYS A 88 13.89 -9.46 7.16
CA LYS A 88 14.93 -10.11 7.96
C LYS A 88 14.37 -11.42 8.53
N LEU A 89 15.02 -12.53 8.24
CA LEU A 89 14.70 -13.81 8.84
C LEU A 89 15.27 -13.89 10.26
N SER A 90 14.73 -14.79 11.07
CA SER A 90 15.26 -15.13 12.39
C SER A 90 16.69 -15.70 12.34
N THR A 91 17.11 -16.19 11.17
CA THR A 91 18.48 -16.63 10.86
C THR A 91 19.46 -15.47 10.66
N GLY A 92 18.97 -14.23 10.56
CA GLY A 92 19.77 -13.04 10.27
C GLY A 92 19.90 -12.71 8.77
N GLU A 93 19.44 -13.60 7.89
CA GLU A 93 19.43 -13.37 6.44
C GLU A 93 18.42 -12.28 6.05
N THR A 94 18.71 -11.54 4.97
CA THR A 94 17.81 -10.54 4.41
C THR A 94 17.32 -10.99 3.04
N LEU A 95 16.01 -11.22 2.91
CA LEU A 95 15.38 -11.52 1.62
C LEU A 95 14.79 -10.25 1.03
N SER A 96 15.13 -9.98 -0.23
CA SER A 96 14.58 -8.86 -1.00
C SER A 96 13.45 -9.35 -1.91
N PHE A 97 12.29 -8.71 -1.81
CA PHE A 97 11.12 -8.99 -2.65
C PHE A 97 10.69 -7.73 -3.38
N ALA A 98 10.26 -7.89 -4.63
CA ALA A 98 9.61 -6.81 -5.37
C ALA A 98 8.31 -6.41 -4.67
N THR A 99 8.09 -5.11 -4.49
CA THR A 99 6.84 -4.65 -3.88
C THR A 99 5.72 -4.70 -4.91
N VAL A 100 4.64 -5.38 -4.55
CA VAL A 100 3.43 -5.46 -5.36
C VAL A 100 2.52 -4.27 -5.07
N ILE A 101 1.86 -3.77 -6.12
CA ILE A 101 0.82 -2.74 -6.01
C ILE A 101 -0.55 -3.43 -6.03
N ARG A 102 -1.41 -3.08 -5.07
CA ARG A 102 -2.82 -3.47 -5.11
C ARG A 102 -3.63 -2.47 -5.92
N THR A 103 -4.48 -2.99 -6.80
CA THR A 103 -5.38 -2.18 -7.63
C THR A 103 -6.56 -1.66 -6.83
N HIS A 104 -7.07 -2.46 -5.89
CA HIS A 104 -8.28 -2.19 -5.12
C HIS A 104 -7.99 -1.91 -3.64
N SER A 105 -8.93 -1.23 -2.97
CA SER A 105 -8.87 -1.02 -1.54
C SER A 105 -9.02 -2.34 -0.77
N THR A 106 -8.54 -2.38 0.47
CA THR A 106 -8.67 -3.56 1.35
C THR A 106 -10.11 -4.06 1.44
N MET A 107 -11.07 -3.14 1.59
CA MET A 107 -12.48 -3.50 1.75
C MET A 107 -13.11 -3.97 0.44
N ASP A 108 -12.72 -3.38 -0.69
CA ASP A 108 -13.26 -3.79 -1.99
C ASP A 108 -12.78 -5.18 -2.38
N MET A 109 -11.51 -5.51 -2.14
CA MET A 109 -11.02 -6.89 -2.34
C MET A 109 -11.77 -7.90 -1.48
N ILE A 110 -12.05 -7.55 -0.21
CA ILE A 110 -12.83 -8.42 0.69
C ILE A 110 -14.24 -8.64 0.16
N ARG A 111 -14.92 -7.57 -0.30
CA ARG A 111 -16.26 -7.68 -0.90
C ARG A 111 -16.23 -8.55 -2.15
N SER A 112 -15.26 -8.32 -3.04
CA SER A 112 -15.10 -9.12 -4.27
C SER A 112 -14.83 -10.59 -3.96
N PHE A 113 -14.04 -10.90 -2.92
CA PHE A 113 -13.81 -12.28 -2.49
C PHE A 113 -15.07 -12.95 -1.96
N ILE A 114 -15.84 -12.24 -1.11
CA ILE A 114 -17.12 -12.74 -0.61
C ILE A 114 -18.08 -13.03 -1.78
N GLU A 115 -18.14 -12.13 -2.76
CA GLU A 115 -19.01 -12.29 -3.92
C GLU A 115 -18.56 -13.47 -4.81
N TYR A 116 -17.24 -13.59 -5.04
CA TYR A 116 -16.64 -14.75 -5.71
C TYR A 116 -17.02 -16.06 -5.01
N LYS A 117 -16.97 -16.10 -3.67
CA LYS A 117 -17.35 -17.27 -2.87
C LYS A 117 -18.84 -17.60 -2.89
N LYS A 118 -19.71 -16.62 -3.06
CA LYS A 118 -21.14 -16.86 -3.29
C LYS A 118 -21.39 -17.54 -4.63
N GLN A 119 -20.65 -17.14 -5.66
CA GLN A 119 -20.78 -17.68 -7.02
C GLN A 119 -20.11 -19.05 -7.16
N HIS A 120 -19.02 -19.29 -6.44
CA HIS A 120 -18.25 -20.53 -6.49
C HIS A 120 -18.07 -21.13 -5.07
N PRO A 121 -19.10 -21.83 -4.55
CA PRO A 121 -18.98 -22.52 -3.27
C PRO A 121 -18.03 -23.72 -3.39
N THR A 122 -16.92 -23.70 -2.66
CA THR A 122 -15.91 -24.77 -2.65
C THR A 122 -16.25 -25.92 -1.71
N ASN A 123 -17.02 -25.64 -0.65
CA ASN A 123 -17.48 -26.65 0.28
C ASN A 123 -18.90 -27.07 -0.11
N ASN A 124 -19.11 -28.37 -0.37
CA ASN A 124 -20.37 -29.05 -0.70
C ASN A 124 -21.51 -28.82 0.34
N GLY A 125 -21.84 -27.57 0.65
CA GLY A 125 -22.83 -27.15 1.64
C GLY A 125 -22.39 -27.26 3.11
N LYS A 126 -21.18 -27.72 3.42
CA LYS A 126 -20.73 -27.96 4.82
C LYS A 126 -19.56 -27.06 5.19
N GLY A 127 -19.82 -26.02 6.00
CA GLY A 127 -18.81 -25.13 6.57
C GLY A 127 -18.97 -23.66 6.20
N LYS A 128 -18.13 -22.79 6.78
CA LYS A 128 -18.08 -21.37 6.40
C LYS A 128 -17.48 -21.25 4.99
N GLN A 129 -18.14 -20.48 4.12
CA GLN A 129 -17.67 -20.28 2.73
C GLN A 129 -16.50 -19.29 2.64
N HIS A 130 -16.33 -18.44 3.64
CA HIS A 130 -15.23 -17.47 3.74
C HIS A 130 -14.93 -17.13 5.21
N PHE A 131 -13.76 -16.53 5.46
CA PHE A 131 -13.39 -15.99 6.77
C PHE A 131 -14.28 -14.82 7.18
N SER A 132 -14.24 -14.42 8.45
CA SER A 132 -14.80 -13.14 8.88
C SER A 132 -13.98 -11.98 8.30
N ILE A 133 -14.64 -10.83 8.10
CA ILE A 133 -13.99 -9.61 7.59
C ILE A 133 -12.74 -9.25 8.40
N SER A 134 -12.82 -9.29 9.74
CA SER A 134 -11.69 -8.97 10.61
C SER A 134 -10.50 -9.92 10.45
N THR A 135 -10.74 -11.18 10.06
CA THR A 135 -9.67 -12.14 9.78
C THR A 135 -9.03 -11.86 8.42
N MET A 136 -9.83 -11.57 7.39
CA MET A 136 -9.32 -11.16 6.07
C MET A 136 -8.53 -9.85 6.14
N ILE A 137 -8.98 -8.87 6.93
CA ILE A 137 -8.22 -7.63 7.18
C ILE A 137 -6.87 -7.95 7.83
N ARG A 138 -6.83 -8.84 8.83
CA ARG A 138 -5.57 -9.27 9.46
C ARG A 138 -4.63 -9.94 8.46
N MET A 139 -5.13 -10.83 7.61
CA MET A 139 -4.35 -11.44 6.53
C MET A 139 -3.80 -10.38 5.57
N LEU A 140 -4.63 -9.42 5.15
CA LEU A 140 -4.21 -8.33 4.26
C LEU A 140 -3.20 -7.36 4.91
N ASN A 141 -3.19 -7.23 6.25
CA ASN A 141 -2.19 -6.47 6.98
C ASN A 141 -0.83 -7.18 7.03
N HIS A 142 -0.83 -8.51 7.11
CA HIS A 142 0.40 -9.32 7.01
C HIS A 142 0.94 -9.42 5.59
N MET A 143 0.11 -9.14 4.58
CA MET A 143 0.51 -8.96 3.19
C MET A 143 0.57 -7.46 2.87
N PRO A 144 1.57 -6.71 3.34
CA PRO A 144 1.61 -5.28 3.06
C PRO A 144 1.78 -5.11 1.55
N ALA A 145 1.04 -4.17 0.96
CA ALA A 145 1.18 -3.81 -0.44
C ALA A 145 1.14 -2.29 -0.56
N THR A 146 1.78 -1.76 -1.60
CA THR A 146 1.72 -0.31 -1.84
C THR A 146 0.34 0.01 -2.42
N LYS A 147 -0.40 0.89 -1.73
CA LYS A 147 -1.65 1.43 -2.26
C LYS A 147 -1.32 2.43 -3.36
N ARG A 148 -1.96 2.29 -4.52
CA ARG A 148 -1.83 3.27 -5.59
C ARG A 148 -2.69 4.48 -5.25
N HIS A 149 -2.06 5.58 -4.87
CA HIS A 149 -2.77 6.84 -4.61
C HIS A 149 -3.08 7.63 -5.90
N ASN A 150 -2.30 7.41 -6.97
CA ASN A 150 -2.46 8.12 -8.24
C ASN A 150 -2.88 7.12 -9.34
N LEU A 151 -4.19 6.87 -9.45
CA LEU A 151 -4.79 6.09 -10.54
C LEU A 151 -4.74 6.87 -11.85
N SER A 152 -4.92 8.20 -11.79
CA SER A 152 -4.84 9.09 -12.94
C SER A 152 -3.38 9.36 -13.28
N CYS A 153 -2.91 8.76 -14.37
CA CYS A 153 -1.65 9.17 -14.98
C CYS A 153 -1.81 10.55 -15.63
N VAL A 154 -0.69 11.21 -15.89
CA VAL A 154 -0.64 12.45 -16.70
C VAL A 154 -1.38 12.25 -18.04
N ASP A 155 -1.34 11.04 -18.60
CA ASP A 155 -2.00 10.73 -19.86
C ASP A 155 -3.53 10.69 -19.76
N ALA A 156 -4.09 10.37 -18.58
CA ALA A 156 -5.53 10.49 -18.34
C ALA A 156 -5.99 11.95 -18.40
N PHE A 157 -5.20 12.87 -17.82
CA PHE A 157 -5.48 14.31 -17.91
C PHE A 157 -5.32 14.83 -19.34
N LYS A 158 -4.32 14.36 -20.09
CA LYS A 158 -4.17 14.69 -21.52
C LYS A 158 -5.38 14.22 -22.32
N ALA A 159 -5.83 12.98 -22.11
CA ALA A 159 -7.00 12.43 -22.79
C ALA A 159 -8.26 13.25 -22.50
N ALA A 160 -8.52 13.55 -21.22
CA ALA A 160 -9.64 14.39 -20.81
C ALA A 160 -9.58 15.81 -21.41
N ALA A 161 -8.38 16.40 -21.47
CA ALA A 161 -8.18 17.69 -22.12
C ALA A 161 -8.51 17.64 -23.62
N TYR A 162 -8.08 16.60 -24.33
CA TYR A 162 -8.40 16.43 -25.75
C TYR A 162 -9.90 16.27 -26.01
N GLU A 163 -10.59 15.50 -25.17
CA GLU A 163 -12.04 15.34 -25.22
C GLU A 163 -12.76 16.68 -24.99
N ALA A 164 -12.30 17.48 -24.02
CA ALA A 164 -12.84 18.81 -23.76
C ALA A 164 -12.66 19.77 -24.96
N PHE A 165 -11.49 19.75 -25.62
CA PHE A 165 -11.27 20.53 -26.85
C PHE A 165 -12.26 20.14 -27.95
N GLU A 166 -12.51 18.84 -28.15
CA GLU A 166 -13.49 18.38 -29.14
C GLU A 166 -14.92 18.76 -28.77
N ALA A 167 -15.28 18.70 -27.49
CA ALA A 167 -16.59 19.12 -27.00
C ALA A 167 -16.83 20.62 -27.27
N ILE A 168 -15.84 21.48 -27.02
CA ILE A 168 -15.95 22.92 -27.30
C ILE A 168 -16.10 23.18 -28.80
N LEU A 169 -15.32 22.50 -29.64
CA LEU A 169 -15.46 22.64 -31.10
C LEU A 169 -16.85 22.21 -31.59
N LYS A 170 -17.42 21.15 -31.01
CA LYS A 170 -18.81 20.73 -31.29
C LYS A 170 -19.82 21.80 -30.86
N ILE A 171 -19.63 22.43 -29.69
CA ILE A 171 -20.48 23.53 -29.22
C ILE A 171 -20.41 24.71 -30.19
N ILE A 172 -19.22 25.11 -30.63
CA ILE A 172 -19.05 26.21 -31.60
C ILE A 172 -19.79 25.90 -32.92
N GLN A 173 -19.67 24.66 -33.43
CA GLN A 173 -20.43 24.26 -34.63
C GLN A 173 -21.94 24.26 -34.38
N ARG A 174 -22.39 23.83 -33.20
CA ARG A 174 -23.81 23.86 -32.85
C ARG A 174 -24.35 25.30 -32.79
N LEU A 175 -23.57 26.24 -32.26
CA LEU A 175 -23.94 27.65 -32.22
C LEU A 175 -24.04 28.26 -33.62
N ARG A 176 -23.20 27.80 -34.56
CA ARG A 176 -23.29 28.14 -35.98
C ARG A 176 -24.58 27.61 -36.61
N GLU A 177 -24.91 26.33 -36.38
CA GLU A 177 -26.14 25.71 -36.90
C GLU A 177 -27.40 26.43 -36.44
N LEU A 178 -27.40 26.90 -35.18
CA LEU A 178 -28.49 27.66 -34.59
C LEU A 178 -28.52 29.15 -35.02
N GLN A 179 -27.58 29.58 -35.88
CA GLN A 179 -27.43 30.96 -36.34
C GLN A 179 -27.30 32.00 -35.22
N LEU A 180 -26.77 31.57 -34.06
CA LEU A 180 -26.57 32.44 -32.91
C LEU A 180 -25.28 33.27 -33.02
N ILE A 181 -24.39 32.90 -33.96
CA ILE A 181 -23.04 33.45 -34.11
C ILE A 181 -22.70 33.58 -35.59
N ASP A 182 -22.01 34.65 -35.94
CA ASP A 182 -21.53 34.89 -37.30
C ASP A 182 -20.53 33.83 -37.75
N ASN A 183 -20.59 33.49 -39.04
CA ASN A 183 -19.67 32.53 -39.64
C ASN A 183 -18.19 32.97 -39.54
N GLU A 184 -17.92 34.27 -39.48
CA GLU A 184 -16.57 34.80 -39.31
C GLU A 184 -16.05 34.59 -37.87
N ALA A 185 -16.89 34.82 -36.87
CA ALA A 185 -16.56 34.53 -35.47
C ALA A 185 -16.33 33.03 -35.24
N VAL A 186 -17.15 32.17 -35.86
CA VAL A 186 -16.97 30.71 -35.79
C VAL A 186 -15.61 30.29 -36.35
N LYS A 187 -15.21 30.82 -37.52
CA LYS A 187 -13.88 30.55 -38.10
C LYS A 187 -12.76 31.02 -37.19
N LYS A 188 -12.85 32.26 -36.68
CA LYS A 188 -11.85 32.85 -35.78
C LYS A 188 -11.66 32.00 -34.52
N TRP A 189 -12.74 31.61 -33.86
CA TRP A 189 -12.66 30.81 -32.64
C TRP A 189 -12.17 29.40 -32.91
N THR A 190 -12.62 28.77 -34.00
CA THR A 190 -12.14 27.44 -34.38
C THR A 190 -10.63 27.44 -34.62
N LEU A 191 -10.11 28.43 -35.34
CA LEU A 191 -8.67 28.58 -35.57
C LEU A 191 -7.90 28.79 -34.26
N ALA A 192 -8.36 29.72 -33.41
CA ALA A 192 -7.72 29.98 -32.11
C ALA A 192 -7.68 28.72 -31.21
N PHE A 193 -8.76 27.93 -31.17
CA PHE A 193 -8.78 26.68 -30.39
C PHE A 193 -7.81 25.62 -30.96
N LEU A 194 -7.67 25.54 -32.28
CA LEU A 194 -6.71 24.63 -32.92
C LEU A 194 -5.27 25.05 -32.65
N GLU A 195 -4.97 26.35 -32.69
CA GLU A 195 -3.64 26.90 -32.35
C GLU A 195 -3.27 26.59 -30.90
N ILE A 196 -4.19 26.83 -29.95
CA ILE A 196 -3.97 26.50 -28.53
C ILE A 196 -3.74 24.99 -28.36
N LYS A 197 -4.54 24.14 -29.02
CA LYS A 197 -4.38 22.68 -28.97
C LYS A 197 -3.02 22.24 -29.51
N LEU A 198 -2.56 22.84 -30.61
CA LEU A 198 -1.24 22.54 -31.20
C LEU A 198 -0.10 22.99 -30.30
N TYR A 199 -0.21 24.19 -29.73
CA TYR A 199 0.76 24.75 -28.80
C TYR A 199 0.94 23.86 -27.57
N LEU A 200 -0.16 23.48 -26.90
CA LEU A 200 -0.11 22.60 -25.73
C LEU A 200 0.46 21.21 -26.05
N LYS A 201 0.22 20.71 -27.26
CA LYS A 201 0.68 19.37 -27.67
C LYS A 201 2.19 19.32 -27.96
N HIS A 202 2.75 20.33 -28.62
CA HIS A 202 4.13 20.26 -29.15
C HIS A 202 5.09 21.25 -28.49
N ASP A 203 4.65 22.51 -28.32
CA ASP A 203 5.55 23.61 -27.97
C ASP A 203 5.61 23.89 -26.47
N TYR A 204 4.50 23.70 -25.77
CA TYR A 204 4.42 24.02 -24.35
C TYR A 204 5.48 23.30 -23.51
N ASN A 205 5.70 22.01 -23.76
CA ASN A 205 6.71 21.22 -23.05
C ASN A 205 8.14 21.72 -23.28
N LEU A 206 8.42 22.33 -24.44
CA LEU A 206 9.74 22.89 -24.77
C LEU A 206 9.99 24.22 -24.05
N HIS A 207 8.92 24.91 -23.66
CA HIS A 207 9.01 26.20 -23.01
C HIS A 207 9.02 26.12 -21.47
N LEU A 208 8.66 24.97 -20.89
CA LEU A 208 8.71 24.75 -19.45
C LEU A 208 10.14 24.91 -18.91
N LYS A 209 10.31 25.83 -17.97
CA LYS A 209 11.57 26.10 -17.28
C LYS A 209 11.34 26.09 -15.78
N LYS A 210 12.38 25.78 -15.02
CA LYS A 210 12.32 25.86 -13.55
C LYS A 210 11.94 27.26 -13.11
N ASP A 211 12.53 28.25 -13.77
CA ASP A 211 12.30 29.64 -13.51
C ASP A 211 12.11 30.39 -14.84
N SER A 212 11.02 31.17 -14.95
CA SER A 212 10.69 31.92 -16.16
C SER A 212 10.00 33.25 -15.85
N TYR A 213 10.20 34.22 -16.73
CA TYR A 213 9.46 35.50 -16.72
C TYR A 213 8.06 35.40 -17.34
N ILE A 214 7.71 34.24 -17.91
CA ILE A 214 6.39 33.92 -18.43
C ILE A 214 5.71 32.99 -17.44
N ALA A 215 4.56 33.39 -16.90
CA ALA A 215 3.86 32.66 -15.84
C ALA A 215 3.52 31.21 -16.24
N ASP A 216 3.06 31.00 -17.48
CA ASP A 216 2.67 29.69 -18.00
C ASP A 216 3.87 28.74 -18.20
N HIS A 217 5.11 29.26 -18.23
CA HIS A 217 6.32 28.47 -18.47
C HIS A 217 7.10 28.16 -17.20
N ASP A 218 6.75 28.83 -16.10
CA ASP A 218 7.47 28.75 -14.84
C ASP A 218 6.92 27.60 -13.99
N MET A 219 7.69 26.52 -13.90
CA MET A 219 7.31 25.35 -13.09
C MET A 219 7.28 25.65 -11.60
N LEU A 220 8.18 26.50 -11.09
CA LEU A 220 8.19 26.86 -9.67
C LEU A 220 6.94 27.67 -9.32
N TYR A 221 6.52 28.57 -10.21
CA TYR A 221 5.26 29.28 -10.03
C TYR A 221 4.05 28.34 -10.08
N ALA A 222 3.95 27.53 -11.13
CA ALA A 222 2.80 26.66 -11.36
C ALA A 222 2.61 25.60 -10.26
N LEU A 223 3.70 25.18 -9.60
CA LEU A 223 3.67 24.22 -8.51
C LEU A 223 3.67 24.86 -7.12
N SER A 224 3.77 26.18 -7.02
CA SER A 224 3.73 26.88 -5.73
C SER A 224 2.31 27.01 -5.20
N ASP A 225 2.15 26.83 -3.89
CA ASP A 225 0.91 27.10 -3.19
C ASP A 225 1.04 28.39 -2.35
N PRO A 226 0.30 29.47 -2.65
CA PRO A 226 0.35 30.70 -1.88
C PRO A 226 -0.26 30.55 -0.48
N HIS A 227 -1.09 29.53 -0.23
CA HIS A 227 -1.76 29.31 1.04
C HIS A 227 -1.01 28.35 1.97
N ASN A 228 -0.04 27.60 1.45
CA ASN A 228 0.76 26.66 2.23
C ASN A 228 2.25 27.05 2.21
N PRO A 229 2.80 27.55 3.33
CA PRO A 229 4.19 27.99 3.38
C PRO A 229 5.21 26.87 3.13
N LEU A 230 4.85 25.59 3.34
CA LEU A 230 5.72 24.45 3.02
C LEU A 230 5.85 24.19 1.52
N PHE A 231 4.89 24.65 0.73
CA PHE A 231 4.86 24.51 -0.73
C PHE A 231 4.90 25.87 -1.43
N SER A 232 5.17 26.94 -0.69
CA SER A 232 5.32 28.29 -1.23
C SER A 232 6.75 28.49 -1.71
N ALA A 233 6.91 28.90 -2.97
CA ALA A 233 8.20 29.28 -3.52
C ALA A 233 8.35 30.81 -3.47
N THR A 234 9.54 31.28 -3.08
CA THR A 234 9.91 32.70 -3.19
C THR A 234 10.45 32.97 -4.59
N PHE A 235 10.16 34.17 -5.10
CA PHE A 235 10.47 34.54 -6.48
C PHE A 235 11.17 35.89 -6.52
N ASP A 236 12.26 35.98 -7.29
CA ASP A 236 13.11 37.18 -7.35
C ASP A 236 12.69 38.14 -8.48
N HIS A 237 11.73 37.75 -9.32
CA HIS A 237 11.29 38.47 -10.51
C HIS A 237 9.78 38.42 -10.71
N LYS A 238 9.27 39.39 -11.48
CA LYS A 238 7.86 39.47 -11.86
C LYS A 238 7.62 38.75 -13.19
N ARG A 239 6.56 37.94 -13.28
CA ARG A 239 6.18 37.21 -14.50
C ARG A 239 5.23 38.02 -15.38
N ASN A 240 5.79 38.99 -16.10
CA ASN A 240 5.01 39.95 -16.88
C ASN A 240 5.04 39.69 -18.39
N LEU A 241 5.82 38.69 -18.83
CA LEU A 241 6.01 38.41 -20.24
C LEU A 241 4.95 37.42 -20.74
N GLN A 242 4.57 37.57 -22.00
CA GLN A 242 3.73 36.62 -22.71
C GLN A 242 4.58 35.75 -23.63
N CYS A 243 4.15 34.52 -23.84
CA CYS A 243 4.80 33.62 -24.79
C CYS A 243 4.62 34.17 -26.21
N PRO A 244 5.70 34.32 -26.99
CA PRO A 244 5.61 34.85 -28.37
C PRO A 244 4.89 33.92 -29.35
N ARG A 245 4.63 32.66 -28.96
CA ARG A 245 3.85 31.67 -29.74
C ARG A 245 2.42 31.46 -29.20
N ARG A 246 1.97 32.32 -28.27
CA ARG A 246 0.62 32.28 -27.72
C ARG A 246 -0.30 33.28 -28.43
#